data_AF-A0A8T3ZIY5-F1
#
_entry.id   AF-A0A8T3ZIY5-F1
#
_cell.length_a   1.000
_cell.length_b   1.000
_cell.length_c   1.000
_cell.angle_alpha   90.00
_cell.angle_beta   90.00
_cell.angle_gamma   90.00
#
_symmetry.space_group_name_H-M   'P 1'
#
loop_
_entity.id
_entity.type
_entity.pdbx_description
1 polymer ?
#
loop_
_entity_poly.entity_id
_entity_poly.type
_entity_poly.pdbx_seq_one_letter_code
_entity_poly.pdbx_strand_id
1 'polypeptide(L)'
;MKVYLVGDYGPEHNSVKSVHITKTGALKAWNKHRLNLLHEAKQSLKRSKQGKDMWKEMIRNLSCKDPKKIDNGAWETPYIMEMDVEK
;
A
#
# COMPACT_ATOMS: atom_id res chain seq x y z
N MET A 1 19.66 -4.28 -13.71
CA MET A 1 18.53 -5.24 -13.58
C MET A 1 17.39 -4.51 -12.89
N LYS A 2 16.16 -4.59 -13.41
CA LYS A 2 15.01 -3.91 -12.78
C LYS A 2 14.40 -4.74 -11.67
N VAL A 3 14.10 -4.10 -10.55
CA VAL A 3 13.33 -4.66 -9.43
C VAL A 3 12.19 -3.72 -9.05
N TYR A 4 11.15 -4.29 -8.47
CA TYR A 4 9.94 -3.60 -8.05
C TYR A 4 9.78 -3.80 -6.55
N LEU A 5 9.86 -2.71 -5.79
CA LEU A 5 9.64 -2.71 -4.35
C LEU A 5 8.17 -2.44 -4.04
N VAL A 6 7.60 -3.19 -3.11
CA VAL A 6 6.27 -2.93 -2.55
C VAL A 6 6.43 -2.68 -1.06
N GLY A 7 5.85 -1.59 -0.55
CA GLY A 7 6.08 -1.19 0.83
C GLY A 7 5.07 -0.19 1.39
N ASP A 8 5.36 0.29 2.59
CA ASP A 8 4.63 1.36 3.26
C ASP A 8 5.49 2.62 3.31
N TYR A 9 4.91 3.75 2.95
CA TYR A 9 5.48 5.06 3.22
C TYR A 9 5.21 5.41 4.70
N GLY A 10 6.27 5.82 5.41
CA GLY A 10 6.21 6.23 6.80
C GLY A 10 6.80 7.63 6.98
N PRO A 11 6.39 8.38 8.01
CA PRO A 11 6.89 9.74 8.25
C PRO A 11 8.40 9.80 8.52
N GLU A 12 8.99 8.73 9.07
CA GLU A 12 10.42 8.66 9.37
C GLU A 12 11.19 7.70 8.44
N HIS A 13 10.53 6.66 7.92
CA HIS A 13 11.17 5.65 7.08
C HIS A 13 10.16 4.87 6.26
N ASN A 14 10.57 4.51 5.04
CA ASN A 14 9.82 3.60 4.18
C ASN A 14 10.11 2.16 4.58
N SER A 15 9.06 1.34 4.70
CA SER A 15 9.17 -0.09 5.00
C SER A 15 8.96 -0.89 3.72
N VAL A 16 10.01 -1.55 3.22
CA VAL A 16 9.86 -2.54 2.14
C VAL A 16 9.21 -3.81 2.70
N LYS A 17 8.08 -4.22 2.11
CA LYS A 17 7.39 -5.48 2.45
C LYS A 17 7.77 -6.63 1.53
N SER A 18 8.04 -6.34 0.26
CA SER A 18 8.48 -7.36 -0.70
C SER A 18 9.21 -6.74 -1.90
N VAL A 19 10.03 -7.56 -2.56
CA VAL A 19 10.80 -7.22 -3.76
C VAL A 19 10.44 -8.22 -4.85
N HIS A 20 10.18 -7.72 -6.06
CA HIS A 20 9.77 -8.54 -7.20
C HIS A 20 10.60 -8.20 -8.43
N ILE A 21 10.86 -9.20 -9.27
CA ILE A 21 11.60 -9.02 -10.53
C ILE A 21 10.64 -8.62 -11.67
N THR A 22 9.34 -8.88 -11.50
CA THR A 22 8.31 -8.58 -12.50
C THR A 22 7.27 -7.60 -11.98
N LYS A 23 6.84 -6.68 -12.85
CA LYS A 23 5.77 -5.71 -12.56
C LYS A 23 4.47 -6.39 -12.16
N THR A 24 4.12 -7.48 -12.85
CA THR A 24 2.91 -8.26 -12.56
C THR A 24 2.94 -8.88 -11.17
N GLY A 25 4.08 -9.43 -10.73
CA GLY A 25 4.25 -9.96 -9.38
C GLY A 25 4.10 -8.87 -8.32
N ALA A 26 4.75 -7.72 -8.57
CA ALA A 26 4.66 -6.56 -7.70
C ALA A 26 3.23 -6.02 -7.56
N LEU A 27 2.48 -5.91 -8.66
CA LEU A 27 1.07 -5.48 -8.64
C LEU A 27 0.18 -6.44 -7.84
N LYS A 28 0.40 -7.75 -7.95
CA LYS A 28 -0.32 -8.75 -7.15
C LYS A 28 -0.01 -8.60 -5.66
N ALA A 29 1.27 -8.44 -5.32
CA ALA A 29 1.71 -8.25 -3.93
C ALA A 29 1.18 -6.93 -3.33
N TRP A 30 1.23 -5.85 -4.11
CA TRP A 30 0.67 -4.56 -3.75
C TRP A 30 -0.83 -4.65 -3.48
N ASN A 31 -1.61 -5.28 -4.37
CA ASN A 31 -3.05 -5.45 -4.18
C ASN A 31 -3.38 -6.29 -2.94
N LYS A 32 -2.59 -7.34 -2.68
CA LYS A 32 -2.73 -8.14 -1.45
C LYS A 32 -2.46 -7.29 -0.20
N HIS A 33 -1.40 -6.50 -0.22
CA HIS A 33 -1.04 -5.62 0.89
C HIS A 33 -2.11 -4.54 1.15
N ARG A 34 -2.63 -3.91 0.09
CA ARG A 34 -3.77 -2.98 0.16
C ARG A 34 -4.99 -3.60 0.86
N LEU A 35 -5.35 -4.83 0.49
CA LEU A 35 -6.49 -5.53 1.08
C LEU A 35 -6.28 -5.85 2.56
N ASN A 36 -5.05 -6.17 2.98
CA ASN A 36 -4.72 -6.37 4.38
C ASN A 36 -4.87 -5.08 5.19
N LEU A 37 -4.31 -3.97 4.68
CA LEU A 37 -4.43 -2.64 5.30
C LEU A 37 -5.91 -2.21 5.45
N LEU A 38 -6.73 -2.45 4.43
CA LEU A 38 -8.18 -2.21 4.51
C LEU A 38 -8.87 -3.09 5.57
N HIS A 39 -8.45 -4.33 5.70
CA HIS A 39 -9.00 -5.25 6.69
C HIS A 39 -8.66 -4.78 8.12
N GLU A 40 -7.40 -4.43 8.36
CA GLU A 40 -6.92 -3.89 9.64
C GLU A 40 -7.62 -2.58 10.00
N ALA A 41 -7.77 -1.67 9.04
CA ALA A 41 -8.48 -0.41 9.24
C ALA A 41 -9.95 -0.64 9.63
N LYS A 42 -10.64 -1.55 8.94
CA LYS A 42 -12.03 -1.93 9.28
C LYS A 42 -12.14 -2.56 10.65
N GLN A 43 -11.21 -3.44 11.04
CA GLN A 43 -11.20 -4.02 12.39
C GLN A 43 -10.97 -2.96 13.46
N SER A 44 -10.05 -2.03 13.23
CA SER A 44 -9.72 -0.94 14.16
C SER A 44 -10.89 0.02 14.35
N LEU A 45 -11.63 0.35 13.28
CA LEU A 45 -12.87 1.14 13.36
C LEU A 45 -13.97 0.51 14.20
N LYS A 46 -14.06 -0.83 14.21
CA LYS A 46 -15.04 -1.55 15.04
C LYS A 46 -14.69 -1.47 16.53
N ARG A 47 -13.41 -1.33 16.87
CA ARG A 47 -12.90 -1.43 18.26
C ARG A 47 -12.70 -0.09 18.95
N SER A 48 -12.44 1.00 18.22
CA SER A 48 -12.07 2.31 18.80
C SER A 48 -13.06 3.42 18.44
N LYS A 49 -13.56 4.15 19.46
CA LYS A 49 -14.41 5.34 19.27
C LYS A 49 -13.60 6.60 18.92
N GLN A 50 -12.32 6.65 19.29
CA GLN A 50 -11.44 7.84 19.19
C GLN A 50 -10.52 7.85 17.95
N GLY A 51 -10.26 6.71 17.30
CA GLY A 51 -9.40 6.63 16.10
C GLY A 51 -10.15 6.74 14.76
N LYS A 52 -11.44 7.10 14.77
CA LYS A 52 -12.34 6.84 13.64
C LYS A 52 -11.98 7.59 12.36
N ASP A 53 -11.45 8.80 12.45
CA ASP A 53 -11.29 9.63 11.26
C ASP A 53 -10.05 9.24 10.45
N MET A 54 -8.93 8.94 11.12
CA MET A 54 -7.74 8.37 10.47
C MET A 54 -8.07 7.07 9.71
N TRP A 55 -8.81 6.16 10.33
CA TRP A 55 -9.15 4.89 9.69
C TRP A 55 -10.20 5.04 8.58
N LYS A 56 -11.13 6.00 8.68
CA LYS A 56 -12.06 6.33 7.58
C LYS A 56 -11.32 6.88 6.38
N GLU A 57 -10.35 7.76 6.60
CA GLU A 57 -9.50 8.31 5.56
C GLU A 57 -8.67 7.21 4.89
N MET A 58 -8.07 6.33 5.68
CA MET A 58 -7.35 5.16 5.17
C MET A 58 -8.25 4.25 4.32
N ILE A 59 -9.49 4.01 4.76
CA ILE A 59 -10.44 3.26 3.94
C ILE A 59 -10.80 4.02 2.67
N ARG A 60 -11.09 5.33 2.73
CA ARG A 60 -11.42 6.14 1.55
C ARG A 60 -10.31 6.01 0.49
N ASN A 61 -9.07 6.23 0.91
CA ASN A 61 -7.89 6.23 0.05
C ASN A 61 -7.58 4.83 -0.52
N LEU A 62 -7.69 3.77 0.30
CA LEU A 62 -7.35 2.41 -0.12
C LEU A 62 -8.49 1.64 -0.80
N SER A 63 -9.75 2.05 -0.63
CA SER A 63 -10.93 1.28 -1.05
C SER A 63 -11.38 1.48 -2.49
N CYS A 64 -10.58 2.15 -3.34
CA CYS A 64 -10.91 2.35 -4.75
C CYS A 64 -11.49 1.07 -5.37
N LYS A 65 -12.73 1.18 -5.88
CA LYS A 65 -13.42 0.09 -6.57
C LYS A 65 -12.69 -0.32 -7.85
N ASP A 66 -11.86 0.57 -8.40
CA ASP A 66 -11.01 0.34 -9.56
C ASP A 66 -9.52 0.42 -9.15
N PRO A 67 -8.77 -0.71 -9.13
CA PRO A 67 -7.35 -0.73 -8.79
C PRO A 67 -6.46 0.01 -9.80
N LYS A 68 -7.00 0.49 -10.92
CA LYS A 68 -6.30 1.37 -11.89
C LYS A 68 -6.51 2.86 -11.62
N LYS A 69 -7.55 3.24 -10.88
CA LYS A 69 -7.86 4.63 -10.49
C LYS A 69 -7.51 4.85 -9.03
N ILE A 70 -6.26 4.56 -8.70
CA ILE A 70 -5.75 4.72 -7.36
C ILE A 70 -5.80 6.24 -7.07
N ASP A 71 -6.59 6.65 -6.08
CA ASP A 71 -6.52 8.03 -5.54
C ASP A 71 -5.26 8.24 -4.69
N ASN A 72 -4.46 7.18 -4.51
CA ASN A 72 -3.14 7.22 -3.91
C ASN A 72 -2.09 7.38 -5.00
N GLY A 73 -1.25 8.41 -4.88
CA GLY A 73 -0.04 8.50 -5.70
C GLY A 73 0.85 7.27 -5.54
N ALA A 74 1.72 6.98 -6.52
CA ALA A 74 2.68 5.88 -6.43
C ALA A 74 3.63 5.95 -5.20
N TRP A 75 3.66 7.10 -4.52
CA TRP A 75 4.44 7.41 -3.32
C TRP A 75 3.68 7.21 -2.00
N GLU A 76 2.40 6.86 -2.06
CA GLU A 76 1.56 6.70 -0.87
C GLU A 76 1.47 5.25 -0.44
N THR A 77 1.06 5.01 0.81
CA THR A 77 0.92 3.65 1.36
C THR A 77 -0.33 2.95 0.83
N PRO A 78 -0.24 1.68 0.37
CA PRO A 78 1.00 0.98 0.04
C PRO A 78 1.58 1.49 -1.28
N TYR A 79 2.92 1.56 -1.38
CA TYR A 79 3.61 2.06 -2.58
C TYR A 79 4.13 0.93 -3.46
N ILE A 80 4.39 1.25 -4.73
CA ILE A 80 5.16 0.41 -5.65
C ILE A 80 6.23 1.26 -6.34
N MET A 81 7.50 0.88 -6.20
CA MET A 81 8.64 1.64 -6.71
C MET A 81 9.47 0.78 -7.66
N GLU A 82 9.83 1.34 -8.82
CA GLU A 82 10.75 0.71 -9.77
C GLU A 82 12.18 1.18 -9.47
N MET A 83 13.13 0.24 -9.39
CA MET A 83 14.55 0.54 -9.18
C MET A 83 15.42 -0.24 -10.16
N ASP A 84 16.43 0.43 -10.70
CA ASP A 84 17.52 -0.19 -11.45
C ASP A 84 18.63 -0.58 -10.48
N VAL A 85 18.97 -1.88 -10.46
CA VAL A 85 20.09 -2.44 -9.70
C VAL A 85 21.25 -2.63 -10.67
N GLU A 86 22.31 -1.84 -10.51
CA GLU A 86 23.58 -2.05 -11.23
C GLU A 86 24.26 -3.32 -10.70
N LYS A 87 24.95 -4.04 -11.59
CA LYS A 87 25.63 -5.30 -11.27
C LYS A 87 26.98 -5.03 -10.62
#